data_AF-A0A327Z0G2-F1
#
_entry.id   AF-A0A327Z0G2-F1
#
_cell.length_a   1.000
_cell.length_b   1.000
_cell.length_c   1.000
_cell.angle_alpha   90.00
_cell.angle_beta   90.00
_cell.angle_gamma   90.00
#
_symmetry.space_group_name_H-M   'P 1'
#
loop_
_entity.id
_entity.type
_entity.pdbx_description
1 polymer ?
#
loop_
_entity_poly.entity_id
_entity_poly.type
_entity_poly.pdbx_seq_one_letter_code
_entity_poly.pdbx_strand_id
1 'polypeptide(L)'
;MIKKIFIISLFSINSIFSQSGQVFYEAISKKFPETNENKADAYITELENSKILLELKFNKTTSYFAKTNLNKSDDYNFGEEALSILIGYEELFYSLKEKSLYLNSDEILVKKPSNHNWNISSESKKIDNYLCYKATCTESYTARDGKTKERVITAWFCPELPYSFGPLEFNGLPGLILELEKNGNKVVAKSIVLSNKEIELKIPNKKTITKEQYDKKIKENAQF
;
A
#
# COMPACT_ATOMS: atom_id res chain seq x y z
N MET A 1 -2.47 -13.22 62.98
CA MET A 1 -1.75 -13.09 61.70
C MET A 1 -2.75 -13.21 60.55
N ILE A 2 -3.22 -12.10 59.99
CA ILE A 2 -4.10 -12.10 58.81
C ILE A 2 -3.28 -11.56 57.64
N LYS A 3 -2.93 -12.43 56.68
CA LYS A 3 -2.27 -12.05 55.44
C LYS A 3 -3.28 -11.30 54.56
N LYS A 4 -3.08 -10.00 54.37
CA LYS A 4 -3.79 -9.22 53.34
C LYS A 4 -3.28 -9.67 51.96
N ILE A 5 -4.14 -10.33 51.19
CA ILE A 5 -3.89 -10.63 49.77
C ILE A 5 -4.30 -9.40 48.96
N PHE A 6 -3.34 -8.79 48.27
CA PHE A 6 -3.58 -7.70 47.34
C PHE A 6 -3.93 -8.32 45.98
N ILE A 7 -5.20 -8.33 45.60
CA ILE A 7 -5.61 -8.67 44.23
C ILE A 7 -5.40 -7.42 43.37
N ILE A 8 -4.36 -7.44 42.55
CA ILE A 8 -4.17 -6.49 41.46
C ILE A 8 -5.14 -6.91 40.35
N SER A 9 -6.28 -6.23 40.28
CA SER A 9 -7.21 -6.34 39.17
C SER A 9 -6.53 -5.73 37.93
N LEU A 10 -6.16 -6.57 36.96
CA LEU A 10 -5.78 -6.13 35.63
C LEU A 10 -7.03 -5.51 34.98
N PHE A 11 -7.06 -4.19 34.90
CA PHE A 11 -8.07 -3.46 34.16
C PHE A 11 -7.81 -3.65 32.67
N SER A 12 -8.42 -4.66 32.06
CA SER A 12 -8.39 -4.84 30.60
C SER A 12 -9.18 -3.70 29.97
N ILE A 13 -8.49 -2.66 29.53
CA ILE A 13 -9.09 -1.62 28.69
C ILE A 13 -9.42 -2.32 27.35
N ASN A 14 -10.65 -2.80 27.24
CA ASN A 14 -11.23 -3.21 25.96
C ASN A 14 -11.33 -1.95 25.11
N SER A 15 -10.25 -1.63 24.41
CA SER A 15 -10.26 -0.59 23.41
C SER A 15 -11.24 -1.03 22.33
N ILE A 16 -12.35 -0.30 22.20
CA ILE A 16 -13.34 -0.51 21.14
C ILE A 16 -12.68 -0.04 19.85
N PHE A 17 -11.81 -0.89 19.29
CA PHE A 17 -11.24 -0.62 17.98
C PHE A 17 -12.33 -0.85 16.93
N SER A 18 -12.37 0.07 15.98
CA SER A 18 -13.23 0.01 14.81
C SER A 18 -13.14 -1.36 14.12
N GLN A 19 -14.23 -1.86 13.54
CA GLN A 19 -14.26 -3.19 12.92
C GLN A 19 -13.76 -3.16 11.48
N SER A 20 -13.86 -2.00 10.85
CA SER A 20 -13.39 -1.74 9.50
C SER A 20 -13.02 -0.28 9.30
N GLY A 21 -12.51 0.05 8.13
CA GLY A 21 -12.30 1.42 7.73
C GLY A 21 -11.95 1.55 6.26
N GLN A 22 -11.80 2.80 5.85
CA GLN A 22 -11.37 3.20 4.53
C GLN A 22 -10.37 4.35 4.65
N VAL A 23 -9.26 4.26 3.92
CA VAL A 23 -8.34 5.38 3.72
C VAL A 23 -8.39 5.81 2.27
N PHE A 24 -8.46 7.11 2.03
CA PHE A 24 -8.22 7.68 0.71
C PHE A 24 -6.79 8.20 0.65
N TYR A 25 -6.05 7.79 -0.36
CA TYR A 25 -4.69 8.24 -0.63
C TYR A 25 -4.63 9.06 -1.91
N GLU A 26 -3.63 9.93 -1.98
CA GLU A 26 -3.19 10.60 -3.20
C GLU A 26 -1.78 10.11 -3.52
N ALA A 27 -1.53 9.64 -4.74
CA ALA A 27 -0.17 9.44 -5.21
C ALA A 27 0.36 10.68 -5.93
N ILE A 28 1.65 10.94 -5.75
CA ILE A 28 2.33 12.12 -6.25
C ILE A 28 3.72 11.68 -6.76
N SER A 29 4.10 12.13 -7.95
CA SER A 29 5.44 11.86 -8.46
C SER A 29 6.48 12.69 -7.71
N LYS A 30 7.73 12.23 -7.76
CA LYS A 30 8.86 13.14 -7.52
C LYS A 30 8.92 14.20 -8.61
N LYS A 31 9.71 15.24 -8.35
CA LYS A 31 10.19 16.16 -9.38
C LYS A 31 11.35 15.56 -10.15
N PHE A 32 11.41 15.85 -11.43
CA PHE A 32 12.46 15.47 -12.36
C PHE A 32 13.28 16.71 -12.74
N PRO A 33 14.58 16.55 -13.04
CA PRO A 33 15.37 17.66 -13.58
C PRO A 33 14.84 18.06 -14.96
N GLU A 34 14.83 19.37 -15.24
CA GLU A 34 14.54 19.89 -16.58
C GLU A 34 15.50 19.28 -17.61
N THR A 35 14.96 19.00 -18.79
CA THR A 35 15.73 18.48 -19.92
C THR A 35 15.97 19.59 -20.95
N ASN A 36 16.85 19.37 -21.93
CA ASN A 36 17.02 20.30 -23.05
C ASN A 36 16.02 20.01 -24.20
N GLU A 37 15.00 19.18 -23.96
CA GLU A 37 14.06 18.68 -24.96
C GLU A 37 12.61 19.08 -24.64
N ASN A 38 12.13 20.13 -25.33
CA ASN A 38 10.79 20.70 -25.11
C ASN A 38 9.62 19.69 -25.06
N LYS A 39 9.69 18.60 -25.85
CA LYS A 39 8.65 17.56 -25.84
C LYS A 39 8.73 16.66 -24.61
N ALA A 40 9.93 16.32 -24.16
CA ALA A 40 10.11 15.53 -22.94
C ALA A 40 9.66 16.33 -21.71
N ASP A 41 9.98 17.63 -21.69
CA ASP A 41 9.56 18.53 -20.59
C ASP A 41 8.04 18.67 -20.49
N ALA A 42 7.32 18.68 -21.61
CA ALA A 42 5.86 18.69 -21.61
C ALA A 42 5.26 17.44 -20.93
N TYR A 43 5.75 16.24 -21.30
CA TYR A 43 5.29 14.99 -20.68
C TYR A 43 5.68 14.88 -19.20
N ILE A 44 6.89 15.34 -18.84
CA ILE A 44 7.34 15.40 -17.44
C ILE A 44 6.44 16.34 -16.65
N THR A 45 6.14 17.53 -17.19
CA THR A 45 5.27 18.51 -16.56
C THR A 45 3.86 17.95 -16.35
N GLU A 46 3.31 17.23 -17.33
CA GLU A 46 2.00 16.58 -17.20
C GLU A 46 2.02 15.52 -16.07
N LEU A 47 3.04 14.66 -16.04
CA LEU A 47 3.24 13.68 -14.97
C LEU A 47 3.35 14.34 -13.59
N GLU A 48 4.16 15.39 -13.46
CA GLU A 48 4.40 16.07 -12.19
C GLU A 48 3.16 16.77 -11.63
N ASN A 49 2.28 17.23 -12.52
CA ASN A 49 1.00 17.82 -12.15
C ASN A 49 -0.10 16.78 -11.94
N SER A 50 0.14 15.53 -12.33
CA SER A 50 -0.83 14.45 -12.18
C SER A 50 -0.93 13.95 -10.75
N LYS A 51 -2.14 13.56 -10.38
CA LYS A 51 -2.47 12.98 -9.10
C LYS A 51 -3.44 11.85 -9.33
N ILE A 52 -3.20 10.72 -8.68
CA ILE A 52 -4.16 9.62 -8.69
C ILE A 52 -4.78 9.46 -7.31
N LEU A 53 -6.10 9.34 -7.28
CA LEU A 53 -6.85 9.06 -6.06
C LEU A 53 -7.00 7.55 -5.90
N LEU A 54 -6.61 7.07 -4.73
CA LEU A 54 -6.55 5.66 -4.37
C LEU A 54 -7.38 5.43 -3.11
N GLU A 55 -7.91 4.23 -2.94
CA GLU A 55 -8.62 3.82 -1.74
C GLU A 55 -8.05 2.50 -1.19
N LEU A 56 -7.97 2.42 0.14
CA LEU A 56 -7.73 1.20 0.89
C LEU A 56 -8.94 0.95 1.77
N LYS A 57 -9.74 -0.06 1.45
CA LYS A 57 -10.81 -0.57 2.32
C LYS A 57 -10.25 -1.73 3.14
N PHE A 58 -10.59 -1.81 4.42
CA PHE A 58 -10.07 -2.87 5.27
C PHE A 58 -11.05 -3.25 6.37
N ASN A 59 -11.00 -4.51 6.80
CA ASN A 59 -11.59 -5.01 8.03
C ASN A 59 -10.48 -5.56 8.94
N LYS A 60 -10.78 -6.37 9.95
CA LYS A 60 -9.76 -6.87 10.88
C LYS A 60 -8.73 -7.82 10.24
N THR A 61 -9.07 -8.48 9.13
CA THR A 61 -8.26 -9.58 8.57
C THR A 61 -7.82 -9.34 7.13
N THR A 62 -8.49 -8.44 6.42
CA THR A 62 -8.36 -8.29 4.97
C THR A 62 -8.39 -6.82 4.59
N SER A 63 -7.60 -6.46 3.58
CA SER A 63 -7.71 -5.17 2.89
C SER A 63 -7.88 -5.36 1.39
N TYR A 64 -8.42 -4.32 0.76
CA TYR A 64 -8.60 -4.18 -0.67
C TYR A 64 -8.14 -2.78 -1.09
N PHE A 65 -7.21 -2.72 -2.03
CA PHE A 65 -6.57 -1.50 -2.51
C PHE A 65 -6.85 -1.31 -3.99
N ALA A 66 -7.33 -0.13 -4.38
CA ALA A 66 -7.73 0.19 -5.75
C ALA A 66 -7.67 1.70 -6.04
N LYS A 67 -7.73 2.10 -7.31
CA LYS A 67 -8.07 3.46 -7.71
C LYS A 67 -9.50 3.79 -7.27
N THR A 68 -9.75 5.02 -6.84
CA THR A 68 -11.12 5.44 -6.52
C THR A 68 -11.96 5.49 -7.79
N ASN A 69 -13.25 5.19 -7.69
CA ASN A 69 -14.21 5.42 -8.78
C ASN A 69 -14.69 6.89 -8.87
N LEU A 70 -14.11 7.79 -8.07
CA LEU A 70 -14.41 9.22 -8.12
C LEU A 70 -13.76 9.79 -9.39
N ASN A 71 -14.54 10.43 -10.25
CA ASN A 71 -14.09 11.08 -11.49
C ASN A 71 -13.48 10.12 -12.54
N LYS A 72 -14.16 9.03 -12.88
CA LYS A 72 -13.90 8.37 -14.18
C LYS A 72 -14.29 9.36 -15.29
N SER A 73 -13.37 10.20 -15.74
CA SER A 73 -13.44 10.69 -17.11
C SER A 73 -13.02 9.53 -18.01
N ASP A 74 -13.76 9.30 -19.08
CA ASP A 74 -13.36 8.32 -20.10
C ASP A 74 -12.13 8.80 -20.91
N ASP A 75 -11.71 10.05 -20.69
CA ASP A 75 -10.52 10.64 -21.30
C ASP A 75 -9.23 10.05 -20.72
N TYR A 76 -8.35 9.62 -21.62
CA TYR A 76 -7.03 9.12 -21.29
C TYR A 76 -6.14 10.25 -20.75
N ASN A 77 -5.61 10.07 -19.54
CA ASN A 77 -4.63 10.97 -18.93
C ASN A 77 -3.26 10.25 -18.89
N PHE A 78 -2.31 10.70 -19.72
CA PHE A 78 -1.00 10.09 -19.82
C PHE A 78 -0.22 10.22 -18.50
N GLY A 79 -0.25 11.40 -17.89
CA GLY A 79 0.45 11.65 -16.64
C GLY A 79 -0.03 10.76 -15.49
N GLU A 80 -1.34 10.50 -15.38
CA GLU A 80 -1.90 9.57 -14.38
C GLU A 80 -1.51 8.11 -14.65
N GLU A 81 -1.48 7.68 -15.91
CA GLU A 81 -1.06 6.34 -16.28
C GLU A 81 0.43 6.14 -16.01
N ALA A 82 1.26 7.09 -16.42
CA ALA A 82 2.69 7.11 -16.11
C ALA A 82 2.94 7.11 -14.60
N LEU A 83 2.20 7.90 -13.82
CA LEU A 83 2.30 7.91 -12.37
C LEU A 83 1.91 6.55 -11.76
N SER A 84 0.83 5.94 -12.25
CA SER A 84 0.37 4.61 -11.82
C SER A 84 1.48 3.56 -11.99
N ILE A 85 2.17 3.58 -13.13
CA ILE A 85 3.32 2.71 -13.41
C ILE A 85 4.50 3.03 -12.47
N LEU A 86 4.82 4.32 -12.28
CA LEU A 86 5.97 4.75 -11.47
C LEU A 86 5.85 4.40 -9.99
N ILE A 87 4.64 4.44 -9.43
CA ILE A 87 4.42 3.98 -8.05
C ILE A 87 4.28 2.46 -7.95
N GLY A 88 4.10 1.77 -9.09
CA GLY A 88 3.80 0.34 -9.14
C GLY A 88 2.42 0.04 -8.57
N TYR A 89 1.41 0.77 -9.04
CA TYR A 89 0.02 0.52 -8.69
C TYR A 89 -0.44 -0.82 -9.25
N GLU A 90 -1.07 -1.62 -8.38
CA GLU A 90 -1.82 -2.81 -8.74
C GLU A 90 -3.10 -2.83 -7.89
N GLU A 91 -4.22 -3.23 -8.48
CA GLU A 91 -5.44 -3.52 -7.73
C GLU A 91 -5.28 -4.87 -7.03
N LEU A 92 -5.38 -4.89 -5.71
CA LEU A 92 -5.05 -6.08 -4.94
C LEU A 92 -5.84 -6.21 -3.64
N PHE A 93 -5.99 -7.46 -3.21
CA PHE A 93 -6.37 -7.80 -1.84
C PHE A 93 -5.13 -8.20 -1.05
N TYR A 94 -5.18 -7.98 0.26
CA TYR A 94 -4.22 -8.54 1.20
C TYR A 94 -4.93 -9.32 2.31
N SER A 95 -4.45 -10.53 2.59
CA SER A 95 -4.90 -11.38 3.70
C SER A 95 -3.87 -11.34 4.82
N LEU A 96 -4.25 -10.85 5.99
CA LEU A 96 -3.40 -10.82 7.18
C LEU A 96 -3.07 -12.24 7.67
N LYS A 97 -4.06 -13.15 7.62
CA LYS A 97 -3.93 -14.55 8.04
C LYS A 97 -2.89 -15.29 7.21
N GLU A 98 -2.92 -15.08 5.88
CA GLU A 98 -2.02 -15.77 4.95
C GLU A 98 -0.76 -14.97 4.63
N LYS A 99 -0.66 -13.72 5.11
CA LYS A 99 0.39 -12.75 4.77
C LYS A 99 0.67 -12.71 3.27
N SER A 100 -0.41 -12.67 2.48
CA SER A 100 -0.36 -12.84 1.03
C SER A 100 -1.23 -11.79 0.34
N LEU A 101 -0.74 -11.31 -0.81
CA LEU A 101 -1.43 -10.46 -1.75
C LEU A 101 -2.12 -11.31 -2.81
N TYR A 102 -3.24 -10.82 -3.31
CA TYR A 102 -4.02 -11.46 -4.37
C TYR A 102 -4.39 -10.42 -5.42
N LEU A 103 -3.88 -10.61 -6.63
CA LEU A 103 -4.19 -9.79 -7.80
C LEU A 103 -5.23 -10.50 -8.64
N ASN A 104 -6.27 -9.78 -9.03
CA ASN A 104 -7.35 -10.32 -9.85
C ASN A 104 -7.01 -10.13 -11.34
N SER A 105 -6.73 -11.22 -12.06
CA SER A 105 -6.38 -11.18 -13.50
C SER A 105 -7.33 -12.10 -14.26
N ASP A 106 -8.29 -11.51 -14.97
CA ASP A 106 -9.29 -12.23 -15.78
C ASP A 106 -9.93 -13.41 -15.05
N GLU A 107 -9.62 -14.64 -15.45
CA GLU A 107 -10.18 -15.87 -14.90
C GLU A 107 -9.42 -16.44 -13.69
N ILE A 108 -8.27 -15.85 -13.35
CA ILE A 108 -7.37 -16.35 -12.30
C ILE A 108 -7.11 -15.31 -11.22
N LEU A 109 -6.66 -15.83 -10.07
CA LEU A 109 -6.17 -15.04 -8.96
C LEU A 109 -4.67 -15.30 -8.80
N VAL A 110 -3.86 -14.25 -8.86
CA VAL A 110 -2.41 -14.36 -8.70
C VAL A 110 -2.06 -14.10 -7.25
N LYS A 111 -1.54 -15.12 -6.56
CA LYS A 111 -1.10 -15.04 -5.16
C LYS A 111 0.39 -14.71 -5.09
N LYS A 112 0.74 -13.71 -4.28
CA LYS A 112 2.11 -13.28 -4.01
C LYS A 112 2.34 -13.17 -2.48
N PRO A 113 3.44 -13.69 -1.92
CA PRO A 113 3.75 -13.46 -0.51
C PRO A 113 4.04 -11.97 -0.24
N SER A 114 3.59 -11.47 0.90
CA SER A 114 3.83 -10.10 1.34
C SER A 114 4.80 -10.08 2.51
N ASN A 115 6.10 -10.12 2.20
CA ASN A 115 7.16 -10.14 3.20
C ASN A 115 8.01 -8.89 3.05
N HIS A 116 7.79 -7.94 3.96
CA HIS A 116 8.59 -6.72 4.06
C HIS A 116 9.37 -6.75 5.37
N ASN A 117 10.70 -6.82 5.29
CA ASN A 117 11.57 -6.81 6.47
C ASN A 117 11.74 -5.37 6.97
N TRP A 118 10.74 -4.87 7.68
CA TRP A 118 10.72 -3.51 8.20
C TRP A 118 11.73 -3.30 9.33
N ASN A 119 12.55 -2.27 9.20
CA ASN A 119 13.33 -1.66 10.26
C ASN A 119 12.57 -0.45 10.79
N ILE A 120 12.04 -0.55 12.02
CA ILE A 120 11.30 0.54 12.66
C ILE A 120 12.30 1.43 13.41
N SER A 121 12.23 2.74 13.15
CA SER A 121 13.05 3.75 13.82
C SER A 121 12.23 4.54 14.85
N SER A 122 12.92 5.32 15.69
CA SER A 122 12.29 6.26 16.64
C SER A 122 11.90 7.61 16.01
N GLU A 123 12.26 7.85 14.74
CA GLU A 123 11.84 9.05 14.02
C GLU A 123 10.32 9.08 13.93
N SER A 124 9.72 10.22 14.30
CA SER A 124 8.28 10.40 14.28
C SER A 124 7.90 11.73 13.64
N LYS A 125 6.70 11.77 13.07
CA LYS A 125 6.07 12.99 12.55
C LYS A 125 4.57 12.89 12.69
N LYS A 126 3.89 14.04 12.64
CA LYS A 126 2.43 14.07 12.54
C LYS A 126 2.01 14.06 11.06
N ILE A 127 1.04 13.22 10.74
CA ILE A 127 0.27 13.27 9.48
C ILE A 127 -1.16 13.59 9.91
N ASP A 128 -1.62 14.79 9.58
CA ASP A 128 -2.78 15.42 10.20
C ASP A 128 -2.70 15.35 11.75
N ASN A 129 -3.63 14.64 12.38
CA ASN A 129 -3.69 14.49 13.83
C ASN A 129 -3.02 13.20 14.34
N TYR A 130 -2.47 12.37 13.45
CA TYR A 130 -1.93 11.06 13.80
C TYR A 130 -0.42 11.11 13.99
N LEU A 131 0.05 10.66 15.17
CA LEU A 131 1.48 10.44 15.39
C LEU A 131 1.92 9.19 14.64
N CYS A 132 2.86 9.38 13.71
CA CYS A 132 3.39 8.32 12.86
C CYS A 132 4.88 8.12 13.12
N TYR A 133 5.33 6.87 12.98
CA TYR A 133 6.72 6.48 13.11
C TYR A 133 7.26 6.00 11.78
N LYS A 134 8.54 6.27 11.53
CA LYS A 134 9.22 5.86 10.31
C LYS A 134 9.67 4.41 10.41
N ALA A 135 9.39 3.66 9.36
CA ALA A 135 9.97 2.36 9.10
C ALA A 135 10.57 2.33 7.69
N THR A 136 11.61 1.54 7.49
CA THR A 136 12.23 1.32 6.18
C THR A 136 12.36 -0.16 5.87
N CYS A 137 12.28 -0.52 4.59
CA CYS A 137 12.66 -1.84 4.12
C CYS A 137 13.46 -1.71 2.81
N THR A 138 14.19 -2.76 2.46
CA THR A 138 14.98 -2.81 1.24
C THR A 138 14.39 -3.82 0.29
N GLU A 139 14.29 -3.46 -0.98
CA GLU A 139 13.83 -4.33 -2.06
C GLU A 139 14.87 -4.38 -3.17
N SER A 140 15.20 -5.59 -3.63
CA SER A 140 16.03 -5.79 -4.82
C SER A 140 15.21 -5.68 -6.10
N TYR A 141 15.76 -5.04 -7.12
CA TYR A 141 15.15 -4.94 -8.45
C TYR A 141 16.20 -5.05 -9.54
N THR A 142 15.81 -5.55 -10.71
CA THR A 142 16.68 -5.56 -11.89
C THR A 142 16.59 -4.21 -12.59
N ALA A 143 17.71 -3.48 -12.64
CA ALA A 143 17.80 -2.22 -13.35
C ALA A 143 17.91 -2.44 -14.87
N ARG A 144 17.77 -1.36 -15.65
CA ARG A 144 17.84 -1.41 -17.13
C ARG A 144 19.16 -1.93 -17.68
N ASP A 145 20.24 -1.79 -16.91
CA ASP A 145 21.56 -2.34 -17.23
C ASP A 145 21.69 -3.85 -16.92
N GLY A 146 20.58 -4.50 -16.55
CA GLY A 146 20.52 -5.92 -16.20
C GLY A 146 21.06 -6.24 -14.80
N LYS A 147 21.57 -5.24 -14.06
CA LYS A 147 22.15 -5.45 -12.73
C LYS A 147 21.08 -5.42 -11.65
N THR A 148 21.20 -6.31 -10.69
CA THR A 148 20.43 -6.23 -9.45
C THR A 148 20.88 -5.01 -8.66
N LYS A 149 19.95 -4.13 -8.31
CA LYS A 149 20.14 -2.98 -7.44
C LYS A 149 19.16 -3.06 -6.28
N GLU A 150 19.43 -2.30 -5.24
CA GLU A 150 18.55 -2.20 -4.09
C GLU A 150 17.95 -0.79 -4.03
N ARG A 151 16.70 -0.72 -3.57
CA ARG A 151 16.04 0.54 -3.25
C ARG A 151 15.50 0.47 -1.82
N VAL A 152 15.53 1.60 -1.15
CA VAL A 152 14.93 1.77 0.17
C VAL A 152 13.50 2.27 -0.01
N ILE A 153 12.56 1.61 0.66
CA ILE A 153 11.19 2.04 0.81
C ILE A 153 11.04 2.64 2.20
N THR A 154 10.43 3.82 2.28
CA THR A 154 10.15 4.47 3.56
C THR A 154 8.65 4.51 3.79
N ALA A 155 8.22 4.09 4.97
CA ALA A 155 6.83 4.14 5.41
C ALA A 155 6.70 4.96 6.70
N TRP A 156 5.63 5.72 6.82
CA TRP A 156 5.20 6.35 8.07
C TRP A 156 3.90 5.70 8.52
N PHE A 157 3.94 4.97 9.64
CA PHE A 157 2.80 4.20 10.14
C PHE A 157 2.31 4.73 11.48
N CYS A 158 1.00 4.60 11.73
CA CYS A 158 0.34 5.08 12.94
C CYS A 158 -0.09 3.92 13.85
N PRO A 159 0.56 3.72 15.02
CA PRO A 159 0.19 2.67 15.97
C PRO A 159 -1.20 2.81 16.59
N GLU A 160 -1.72 4.04 16.67
CA GLU A 160 -3.08 4.31 17.19
C GLU A 160 -4.18 3.74 16.28
N LEU A 161 -3.83 3.46 15.02
CA LEU A 161 -4.66 2.75 14.06
C LEU A 161 -4.07 1.33 13.87
N PRO A 162 -4.38 0.35 14.75
CA PRO A 162 -3.66 -0.94 14.82
C PRO A 162 -4.08 -1.93 13.72
N TYR A 163 -4.11 -1.46 12.47
CA TYR A 163 -4.36 -2.25 11.28
C TYR A 163 -3.05 -2.39 10.52
N SER A 164 -2.60 -3.61 10.30
CA SER A 164 -1.30 -3.90 9.67
C SER A 164 -1.34 -3.77 8.13
N PHE A 165 -2.00 -2.73 7.64
CA PHE A 165 -2.24 -2.49 6.22
C PHE A 165 -1.60 -1.19 5.74
N GLY A 166 -1.46 -1.07 4.43
CA GLY A 166 -0.95 0.15 3.81
C GLY A 166 -1.30 0.24 2.33
N PRO A 167 -0.83 1.32 1.67
CA PRO A 167 -1.02 1.49 0.24
C PRO A 167 -0.14 0.55 -0.58
N LEU A 168 -0.55 0.30 -1.83
CA LEU A 168 0.13 -0.60 -2.77
C LEU A 168 0.27 -2.01 -2.14
N GLU A 169 1.44 -2.63 -2.29
CA GLU A 169 1.76 -3.95 -1.75
C GLU A 169 2.32 -3.92 -0.31
N PHE A 170 2.47 -2.74 0.30
CA PHE A 170 3.20 -2.57 1.56
C PHE A 170 2.28 -2.71 2.76
N ASN A 171 2.54 -3.74 3.56
CA ASN A 171 1.75 -4.14 4.74
C ASN A 171 2.69 -4.67 5.84
N GLY A 172 2.14 -5.05 7.00
CA GLY A 172 2.90 -5.78 8.03
C GLY A 172 3.54 -4.94 9.14
N LEU A 173 3.36 -3.63 9.14
CA LEU A 173 3.75 -2.76 10.25
C LEU A 173 2.73 -2.81 11.40
N PRO A 174 3.12 -2.53 12.66
CA PRO A 174 2.21 -2.52 13.81
C PRO A 174 1.39 -1.24 13.86
N GLY A 175 0.68 -0.94 12.77
CA GLY A 175 -0.14 0.24 12.58
C GLY A 175 -0.35 0.54 11.10
N LEU A 176 -1.36 1.37 10.81
CA LEU A 176 -1.75 1.70 9.45
C LEU A 176 -0.72 2.62 8.81
N ILE A 177 -0.25 2.28 7.61
CA ILE A 177 0.70 3.13 6.86
C ILE A 177 -0.03 4.32 6.28
N LEU A 178 0.30 5.54 6.72
CA LEU A 178 -0.34 6.77 6.26
C LEU A 178 0.47 7.49 5.17
N GLU A 179 1.76 7.22 5.06
CA GLU A 179 2.58 7.69 3.94
C GLU A 179 3.59 6.62 3.55
N LEU A 180 3.76 6.42 2.25
CA LEU A 180 4.75 5.53 1.68
C LEU A 180 5.54 6.27 0.60
N GLU A 181 6.86 6.11 0.63
CA GLU A 181 7.77 6.65 -0.39
C GLU A 181 8.58 5.52 -1.03
N LYS A 182 8.55 5.46 -2.37
CA LYS A 182 9.32 4.53 -3.19
C LYS A 182 9.88 5.26 -4.41
N ASN A 183 11.21 5.23 -4.56
CA ASN A 183 11.91 5.92 -5.66
C ASN A 183 11.63 7.44 -5.74
N GLY A 184 11.34 8.09 -4.60
CA GLY A 184 10.98 9.50 -4.50
C GLY A 184 9.51 9.82 -4.76
N ASN A 185 8.73 8.87 -5.30
CA ASN A 185 7.29 9.03 -5.45
C ASN A 185 6.60 8.71 -4.13
N LYS A 186 5.49 9.37 -3.84
CA LYS A 186 4.76 9.25 -2.57
C LYS A 186 3.34 8.80 -2.77
N VAL A 187 2.83 8.02 -1.82
CA VAL A 187 1.41 7.73 -1.64
C VAL A 187 1.03 8.17 -0.23
N VAL A 188 0.17 9.19 -0.12
CA VAL A 188 -0.09 9.91 1.14
C VAL A 188 -1.57 9.86 1.46
N ALA A 189 -1.92 9.46 2.69
CA ALA A 189 -3.28 9.46 3.18
C ALA A 189 -3.83 10.90 3.22
N LYS A 190 -5.06 11.08 2.77
CA LYS A 190 -5.77 12.37 2.75
C LYS A 190 -7.00 12.38 3.64
N SER A 191 -7.62 11.22 3.83
CA SER A 191 -8.72 11.06 4.76
C SER A 191 -8.86 9.61 5.22
N ILE A 192 -9.35 9.44 6.44
CA ILE A 192 -9.55 8.14 7.08
C ILE A 192 -10.97 8.11 7.62
N VAL A 193 -11.72 7.09 7.25
CA VAL A 193 -13.09 6.85 7.70
C VAL A 193 -13.12 5.51 8.43
N LEU A 194 -13.33 5.55 9.74
CA LEU A 194 -13.44 4.35 10.57
C LEU A 194 -14.91 3.99 10.81
N SER A 195 -15.21 2.70 10.83
CA SER A 195 -16.57 2.18 11.02
C SER A 195 -16.61 1.02 12.03
N ASN A 196 -17.52 1.14 12.99
CA ASN A 196 -17.84 0.05 13.91
C ASN A 196 -18.62 -1.10 13.24
N LYS A 197 -19.11 -0.90 12.00
CA LYS A 197 -19.70 -1.97 11.20
C LYS A 197 -18.60 -2.68 10.42
N GLU A 198 -18.67 -3.99 10.34
CA GLU A 198 -17.76 -4.76 9.51
C GLU A 198 -18.11 -4.57 8.02
N ILE A 199 -17.07 -4.44 7.18
CA ILE A 199 -17.20 -4.46 5.73
C ILE A 199 -16.80 -5.84 5.26
N GLU A 200 -17.65 -6.47 4.46
CA GLU A 200 -17.36 -7.76 3.85
C GLU A 200 -16.40 -7.56 2.67
N LEU A 201 -15.15 -8.00 2.85
CA LEU A 201 -14.13 -7.98 1.81
C LEU A 201 -13.83 -9.42 1.39
N LYS A 202 -14.45 -9.85 0.28
CA LYS A 202 -14.29 -11.20 -0.28
C LYS A 202 -13.24 -11.19 -1.37
N ILE A 203 -12.14 -11.91 -1.11
CA ILE A 203 -11.20 -12.29 -2.16
C ILE A 203 -11.97 -13.16 -3.18
N PRO A 204 -11.91 -12.86 -4.50
CA PRO A 204 -12.66 -13.60 -5.50
C PRO A 204 -12.38 -15.11 -5.47
N ASN A 205 -13.43 -15.93 -5.55
CA ASN A 205 -13.29 -17.38 -5.66
C ASN A 205 -12.94 -17.78 -7.10
N LYS A 206 -11.64 -17.73 -7.43
CA LYS A 206 -11.08 -18.09 -8.73
C LYS A 206 -9.93 -19.08 -8.56
N LYS A 207 -9.53 -19.73 -9.67
CA LYS A 207 -8.33 -20.56 -9.69
C LYS A 207 -7.13 -19.71 -9.29
N THR A 208 -6.50 -20.07 -8.17
CA THR A 208 -5.34 -19.35 -7.65
C THR A 208 -4.05 -19.96 -8.17
N ILE A 209 -3.13 -19.12 -8.66
CA ILE A 209 -1.78 -19.51 -9.06
C ILE A 209 -0.75 -18.60 -8.39
N THR A 210 0.51 -19.03 -8.28
CA THR A 210 1.58 -18.17 -7.74
C THR A 210 2.00 -17.11 -8.76
N LYS A 211 2.58 -16.00 -8.28
CA LYS A 211 3.19 -14.98 -9.15
C LYS A 211 4.23 -15.56 -10.12
N GLU A 212 5.05 -16.49 -9.66
CA GLU A 212 6.05 -17.18 -10.50
C GLU A 212 5.40 -17.97 -11.65
N GLN A 213 4.31 -18.69 -11.35
CA GLN A 213 3.54 -19.42 -12.36
C GLN A 213 2.89 -18.47 -13.37
N TYR A 214 2.37 -17.35 -12.90
CA TYR A 214 1.81 -16.30 -13.76
C TYR A 214 2.87 -15.72 -14.69
N ASP A 215 4.04 -15.35 -14.15
CA ASP A 215 5.14 -14.75 -14.94
C ASP A 215 5.68 -15.70 -16.01
N LYS A 216 5.73 -17.00 -15.71
CA LYS A 216 6.08 -18.02 -16.70
C LYS A 216 5.09 -18.06 -17.87
N LYS A 217 3.77 -18.05 -17.58
CA LYS A 217 2.72 -18.06 -18.62
C LYS A 217 2.78 -16.82 -19.52
N ILE A 218 2.98 -15.64 -18.94
CA ILE A 218 3.06 -14.39 -19.73
C ILE A 218 4.28 -14.43 -20.67
N LYS A 219 5.43 -14.91 -20.19
CA LYS A 219 6.63 -15.05 -21.03
C LYS A 219 6.45 -16.04 -22.17
N GLU A 220 5.79 -17.18 -21.93
CA GLU A 220 5.49 -18.18 -22.97
C GLU A 220 4.53 -17.64 -24.04
N ASN A 221 3.51 -16.87 -23.63
CA ASN A 221 2.56 -16.27 -24.56
C ASN A 221 3.14 -15.11 -25.39
N ALA A 222 4.17 -14.42 -24.89
CA ALA A 222 4.82 -13.30 -25.58
C ALA A 222 5.86 -13.73 -26.64
N GLN A 223 6.08 -15.04 -26.84
CA GLN A 223 7.04 -15.59 -27.81
C GLN A 223 6.40 -16.01 -29.15
N PHE A 224 5.15 -15.62 -29.40
CA PHE A 224 4.42 -15.81 -30.66
C PHE A 224 4.01 -14.45 -31.24
#